data_AF-A0A3M7PT18-F1
#
_entry.id   AF-A0A3M7PT18-F1
#
_cell.length_a   1.000
_cell.length_b   1.000
_cell.length_c   1.000
_cell.angle_alpha   90.00
_cell.angle_beta   90.00
_cell.angle_gamma   90.00
#
_symmetry.space_group_name_H-M   'P 1'
#
loop_
_entity.id
_entity.type
_entity.pdbx_description
1 polymer ?
#
loop_
_entity_poly.entity_id
_entity_poly.type
_entity_poly.pdbx_seq_one_letter_code
_entity_poly.pdbx_strand_id
1 'polypeptide(L)'
;MRDNAVLYVKKNCIATVYGNVPGSVVFLYVLRSVVPQSLTLVSVNSMFNLCFKELRCFLKTYRRTPHTTTQVAPSKLFFLHARTSGIPEIEELDFDKIEKLHNLARANDRKAIEKMKQEYDERMRVREPKIEVGVRVLVKTKQKKKSDPTQEYINF
;
A
#
# COMPACT_ATOMS: atom_id res chain seq x y z
N MET A 1 -23.09 -15.09 20.41
CA MET A 1 -22.62 -14.82 21.78
C MET A 1 -21.68 -13.62 21.68
N ARG A 2 -22.01 -12.50 22.31
CA ARG A 2 -21.24 -11.26 22.26
C ARG A 2 -20.34 -11.23 23.50
N ASP A 3 -19.04 -11.18 23.30
CA ASP A 3 -18.06 -11.07 24.40
C ASP A 3 -18.13 -9.66 25.00
N ASN A 4 -18.45 -9.60 26.29
CA ASN A 4 -18.61 -8.35 27.04
C ASN A 4 -17.23 -7.89 27.55
N ALA A 5 -16.64 -6.88 26.93
CA ALA A 5 -15.47 -6.18 27.46
C ALA A 5 -15.90 -5.20 28.56
N VAL A 6 -15.40 -5.39 29.78
CA VAL A 6 -15.66 -4.47 30.91
C VAL A 6 -14.56 -3.43 30.96
N LEU A 7 -14.89 -2.20 30.57
CA LEU A 7 -14.02 -1.02 30.66
C LEU A 7 -14.13 -0.40 32.06
N TYR A 8 -13.10 -0.55 32.88
CA TYR A 8 -12.98 0.22 34.13
C TYR A 8 -12.36 1.58 33.84
N VAL A 9 -13.20 2.62 33.85
CA VAL A 9 -12.78 4.02 33.71
C VAL A 9 -12.66 4.62 35.10
N LYS A 10 -11.43 4.74 35.63
CA LYS A 10 -11.14 5.70 36.70
C LYS A 10 -10.31 6.83 36.11
N LYS A 11 -10.85 8.04 36.29
CA LYS A 11 -10.49 9.31 35.66
C LYS A 11 -9.09 9.35 35.01
N ASN A 12 -9.11 9.44 33.68
CA ASN A 12 -8.03 9.87 32.78
C ASN A 12 -6.90 8.88 32.44
N CYS A 13 -7.12 7.56 32.51
CA CYS A 13 -6.28 6.58 31.81
C CYS A 13 -7.14 5.52 31.10
N ILE A 14 -6.87 5.25 29.81
CA ILE A 14 -7.41 4.08 29.10
C ILE A 14 -6.30 3.04 29.10
N ALA A 15 -6.45 1.99 29.91
CA ALA A 15 -5.67 0.77 29.79
C ALA A 15 -6.52 -0.25 29.02
N THR A 16 -6.06 -0.64 27.83
CA THR A 16 -6.64 -1.78 27.11
C THR A 16 -5.82 -3.01 27.48
N VAL A 17 -6.39 -3.86 28.34
CA VAL A 17 -5.80 -5.16 28.69
C VAL A 17 -6.29 -6.16 27.65
N TYR A 18 -5.37 -6.73 26.87
CA TYR A 18 -5.66 -7.87 26.01
C TYR A 18 -5.18 -9.14 26.69
N GLY A 19 -6.10 -10.11 26.80
CA GLY A 19 -5.78 -11.52 27.00
C GLY A 19 -5.92 -12.03 28.42
N ASN A 20 -6.83 -12.98 28.58
CA ASN A 20 -6.91 -13.84 29.75
C ASN A 20 -5.90 -14.98 29.56
N VAL A 21 -4.75 -14.91 30.23
CA VAL A 21 -3.94 -16.09 30.56
C VAL A 21 -3.57 -15.96 32.04
N PRO A 22 -3.89 -16.94 32.90
CA PRO A 22 -3.63 -16.86 34.32
C PRO A 22 -2.12 -16.97 34.59
N GLY A 23 -1.47 -15.87 34.99
CA GLY A 23 -0.13 -15.93 35.60
C GLY A 23 0.95 -14.93 35.17
N SER A 24 0.66 -13.86 34.41
CA SER A 24 1.72 -12.95 33.95
C SER A 24 1.51 -11.50 34.38
N VAL A 25 2.47 -10.98 35.16
CA VAL A 25 2.59 -9.59 35.62
C VAL A 25 2.92 -8.70 34.42
N VAL A 26 2.13 -7.64 34.17
CA VAL A 26 2.39 -6.67 33.09
C VAL A 26 2.64 -5.28 33.68
N PHE A 27 3.84 -4.75 33.40
CA PHE A 27 4.32 -3.42 33.79
C PHE A 27 3.57 -2.29 33.08
N LEU A 28 3.11 -1.28 33.83
CA LEU A 28 2.54 -0.05 33.29
C LEU A 28 3.60 1.06 33.25
N TYR A 29 3.85 1.62 32.06
CA TYR A 29 4.52 2.91 31.90
C TYR A 29 3.48 4.01 31.69
N VAL A 30 3.52 5.07 32.51
CA VAL A 30 2.60 6.22 32.46
C VAL A 30 3.34 7.43 31.88
N LEU A 31 2.94 7.90 30.70
CA LEU A 31 3.30 9.22 30.17
C LEU A 31 2.06 10.12 30.18
N ARG A 32 2.21 11.29 30.78
CA ARG A 32 1.14 12.20 31.24
C ARG A 32 1.03 13.40 30.30
N SER A 33 -0.10 13.59 29.61
CA SER A 33 -0.50 14.90 29.07
C SER A 33 -2.03 15.01 29.00
N VAL A 34 -2.54 16.18 29.41
CA VAL A 34 -3.93 16.45 29.80
C VAL A 34 -4.62 17.30 28.74
N VAL A 35 -5.71 16.82 28.12
CA VAL A 35 -6.64 17.61 27.27
C VAL A 35 -8.09 17.09 27.48
N PRO A 36 -9.12 17.94 27.64
CA PRO A 36 -10.48 17.54 28.04
C PRO A 36 -11.27 16.79 26.94
N GLN A 37 -11.96 15.72 27.36
CA GLN A 37 -12.50 14.63 26.52
C GLN A 37 -13.97 14.77 26.07
N SER A 38 -14.68 15.88 26.32
CA SER A 38 -16.14 15.93 26.08
C SER A 38 -16.58 16.45 24.70
N LEU A 39 -15.72 17.11 23.92
CA LEU A 39 -16.04 17.62 22.58
C LEU A 39 -15.33 16.87 21.43
N THR A 40 -14.44 15.93 21.76
CA THR A 40 -13.58 15.27 20.75
C THR A 40 -14.18 13.97 20.22
N LEU A 41 -14.86 13.16 21.03
CA LEU A 41 -15.29 11.79 20.65
C LEU A 41 -16.33 11.73 19.51
N VAL A 42 -17.25 12.69 19.41
CA VAL A 42 -18.24 12.73 18.30
C VAL A 42 -17.59 13.22 17.01
N SER A 43 -16.64 14.15 17.11
CA SER A 43 -15.93 14.76 15.97
C SER A 43 -14.98 13.77 15.29
N VAL A 44 -14.16 13.04 16.05
CA VAL A 44 -13.28 12.01 15.44
C VAL A 44 -14.08 10.88 14.81
N ASN A 45 -15.14 10.38 15.46
CA ASN A 45 -15.95 9.30 14.87
C ASN A 45 -16.63 9.73 13.56
N SER A 46 -17.11 10.96 13.46
CA SER A 46 -17.65 11.54 12.21
C SER A 46 -16.58 11.60 11.11
N MET A 47 -15.39 12.11 11.44
CA MET A 47 -14.30 12.31 10.48
C MET A 47 -13.70 10.99 9.98
N PHE A 48 -13.53 10.00 10.86
CA PHE A 48 -13.08 8.66 10.48
C PHE A 48 -14.11 7.97 9.57
N ASN A 49 -15.41 8.03 9.90
CA ASN A 49 -16.46 7.44 9.07
C ASN A 49 -16.56 8.09 7.69
N LEU A 50 -16.36 9.40 7.59
CA LEU A 50 -16.33 10.12 6.31
C LEU A 50 -15.13 9.68 5.47
N CYS A 51 -13.94 9.58 6.05
CA CYS A 51 -12.73 9.10 5.38
C CYS A 51 -12.90 7.67 4.83
N PHE A 52 -13.47 6.76 5.61
CA PHE A 52 -13.74 5.40 5.14
C PHE A 52 -14.78 5.35 4.03
N LYS A 53 -15.80 6.21 4.06
CA LYS A 53 -16.81 6.30 3.00
C LYS A 53 -16.19 6.80 1.69
N GLU A 54 -15.42 7.88 1.74
CA GLU A 54 -14.75 8.44 0.57
C GLU A 54 -13.72 7.48 -0.02
N LEU A 55 -12.94 6.80 0.83
CA LEU A 55 -12.01 5.76 0.39
C LEU A 55 -12.73 4.62 -0.35
N ARG A 56 -13.88 4.18 0.14
CA ARG A 56 -14.69 3.14 -0.53
C ARG A 56 -15.20 3.63 -1.90
N CYS A 57 -15.65 4.88 -1.99
CA CYS A 57 -16.06 5.49 -3.25
C CYS A 57 -14.89 5.54 -4.25
N PHE A 58 -13.73 6.02 -3.80
CA PHE A 58 -12.51 6.07 -4.61
C PHE A 58 -12.12 4.68 -5.12
N LEU A 59 -12.01 3.69 -4.23
CA LEU A 59 -11.63 2.32 -4.62
C LEU A 59 -12.63 1.68 -5.58
N LYS A 60 -13.92 1.98 -5.41
CA LYS A 60 -14.97 1.51 -6.34
C LYS A 60 -14.77 2.09 -7.72
N THR A 61 -14.52 3.40 -7.83
CA THR A 61 -14.25 4.07 -9.11
C THR A 61 -12.96 3.57 -9.73
N TYR A 62 -11.87 3.53 -8.97
CA TYR A 62 -10.57 3.04 -9.41
C TYR A 62 -10.65 1.64 -10.03
N ARG A 63 -11.36 0.71 -9.37
CA ARG A 63 -11.54 -0.66 -9.88
C ARG A 63 -12.42 -0.75 -11.14
N ARG A 64 -13.28 0.24 -11.39
CA ARG A 64 -14.19 0.29 -12.55
C ARG A 64 -13.54 0.93 -13.77
N THR A 65 -12.68 1.91 -13.56
CA THR A 65 -12.03 2.65 -14.65
C THR A 65 -10.93 1.81 -15.28
N PRO A 66 -10.86 1.71 -16.62
CA PRO A 66 -9.69 1.18 -17.28
C PRO A 66 -8.48 2.08 -16.97
N HIS A 67 -7.33 1.47 -16.68
CA HIS A 67 -6.11 2.21 -16.40
C HIS A 67 -5.30 2.42 -17.68
N THR A 68 -4.59 3.54 -17.77
CA THR A 68 -3.80 3.93 -18.95
C THR A 68 -2.74 2.89 -19.31
N THR A 69 -2.12 2.25 -18.32
CA THR A 69 -1.09 1.23 -18.54
C THR A 69 -1.67 -0.08 -19.06
N THR A 70 -2.64 -0.66 -18.36
CA THR A 70 -3.19 -1.98 -18.71
C THR A 70 -4.27 -1.92 -19.78
N GLN A 71 -4.91 -0.76 -19.97
CA GLN A 71 -6.12 -0.53 -20.78
C GLN A 71 -7.35 -1.34 -20.35
N VAL A 72 -7.25 -2.05 -19.22
CA VAL A 72 -8.30 -2.93 -18.67
C VAL A 72 -8.58 -2.55 -17.22
N ALA A 73 -9.85 -2.53 -16.84
CA ALA A 73 -10.27 -2.22 -15.48
C ALA A 73 -9.88 -3.35 -14.49
N PRO A 74 -9.40 -3.03 -13.27
CA PRO A 74 -9.03 -4.06 -12.28
C PRO A 74 -10.17 -5.00 -11.90
N SER A 75 -11.42 -4.49 -11.86
CA SER A 75 -12.58 -5.34 -11.56
C SER A 75 -12.76 -6.45 -12.58
N LYS A 76 -12.49 -6.16 -13.87
CA LYS A 76 -12.55 -7.15 -14.95
C LYS A 76 -11.44 -8.18 -14.86
N LEU A 77 -10.24 -7.78 -14.40
CA LEU A 77 -9.13 -8.71 -14.19
C LEU A 77 -9.35 -9.66 -13.00
N PHE A 78 -9.91 -9.17 -11.88
CA PHE A 78 -10.11 -10.00 -10.69
C PHE A 78 -11.39 -10.82 -10.70
N PHE A 79 -12.47 -10.25 -11.22
CA PHE A 79 -13.80 -10.84 -11.10
C PHE A 79 -14.43 -11.20 -12.44
N LEU A 80 -13.73 -10.96 -13.55
CA LEU A 80 -14.14 -11.30 -14.92
C LEU A 80 -15.38 -10.55 -15.44
N HIS A 81 -16.08 -9.80 -14.59
CA HIS A 81 -17.19 -8.94 -14.94
C HIS A 81 -16.86 -7.47 -14.66
N ALA A 82 -17.43 -6.58 -15.45
CA ALA A 82 -17.45 -5.17 -15.11
C ALA A 82 -18.41 -4.98 -13.93
N ARG A 83 -17.94 -4.40 -12.82
CA ARG A 83 -18.84 -3.99 -11.74
C ARG A 83 -19.61 -2.73 -12.15
N THR A 84 -20.46 -2.78 -13.17
CA THR A 84 -21.40 -1.69 -13.49
C THR A 84 -22.47 -1.60 -12.40
N SER A 85 -23.34 -0.58 -12.44
CA SER A 85 -24.42 -0.37 -11.46
C SER A 85 -25.59 -1.37 -11.58
N GLY A 86 -25.58 -2.24 -12.59
CA GLY A 86 -26.62 -3.25 -12.84
C GLY A 86 -26.35 -4.60 -12.18
N ILE A 87 -27.32 -5.51 -12.33
CA ILE A 87 -27.19 -6.92 -11.97
C ILE A 87 -26.10 -7.52 -12.86
N PRO A 88 -25.09 -8.21 -12.31
CA PRO A 88 -24.05 -8.83 -13.11
C PRO A 88 -24.65 -9.94 -13.97
N GLU A 89 -24.32 -9.94 -15.26
CA GLU A 89 -24.59 -11.07 -16.13
C GLU A 89 -23.62 -12.19 -15.76
N ILE A 90 -24.17 -13.36 -15.42
CA ILE A 90 -23.36 -14.55 -15.13
C ILE A 90 -23.01 -15.16 -16.48
N GLU A 91 -21.91 -14.69 -17.07
CA GLU A 91 -21.32 -15.34 -18.24
C GLU A 91 -20.70 -16.68 -17.83
N GLU A 92 -20.80 -17.69 -18.69
CA GLU A 92 -20.08 -18.95 -18.50
C GLU A 92 -18.57 -18.68 -18.46
N LEU A 93 -17.87 -19.31 -17.50
CA LEU A 93 -16.44 -19.12 -17.31
C LEU A 93 -15.65 -19.72 -18.48
N ASP A 94 -15.28 -18.86 -19.41
CA ASP A 94 -14.42 -19.21 -20.55
C ASP A 94 -12.95 -18.93 -20.18
N PHE A 95 -12.21 -19.98 -19.84
CA PHE A 95 -10.81 -19.91 -19.44
C PHE A 95 -9.90 -19.29 -20.51
N ASP A 96 -10.18 -19.51 -21.79
CA ASP A 96 -9.38 -18.95 -22.88
C ASP A 96 -9.53 -17.44 -22.97
N LYS A 97 -10.76 -16.93 -22.77
CA LYS A 97 -11.01 -15.48 -22.72
C LYS A 97 -10.30 -14.83 -21.54
N ILE A 98 -10.33 -15.49 -20.38
CA ILE A 98 -9.66 -15.00 -19.15
C ILE A 98 -8.16 -14.90 -19.39
N GLU A 99 -7.54 -15.96 -19.90
CA GLU A 99 -6.10 -15.99 -20.14
C GLU A 99 -5.69 -14.92 -21.16
N LYS A 100 -6.42 -14.79 -22.27
CA LYS A 100 -6.18 -13.74 -23.28
C LYS A 100 -6.22 -12.35 -22.66
N LEU A 101 -7.18 -12.08 -21.79
CA LEU A 101 -7.34 -10.78 -21.12
C LEU A 101 -6.16 -10.48 -20.17
N HIS A 102 -5.70 -11.46 -19.39
CA HIS A 102 -4.52 -11.30 -18.54
C HIS A 102 -3.23 -11.13 -19.36
N ASN A 103 -3.06 -11.89 -20.44
CA ASN A 103 -1.90 -11.79 -21.31
C ASN A 103 -1.83 -10.44 -22.01
N LEU A 104 -2.97 -9.89 -22.45
CA LEU A 104 -3.07 -8.53 -23.00
C LEU A 104 -2.64 -7.49 -21.97
N ALA A 105 -3.17 -7.56 -20.74
CA ALA A 105 -2.83 -6.61 -19.68
C ALA A 105 -1.32 -6.64 -19.35
N ARG A 106 -0.72 -7.83 -19.26
CA ARG A 106 0.74 -7.99 -19.05
C ARG A 106 1.56 -7.46 -20.21
N ALA A 107 1.13 -7.69 -21.45
CA ALA A 107 1.84 -7.19 -22.62
C ALA A 107 1.85 -5.65 -22.67
N ASN A 108 0.73 -5.01 -22.35
CA ASN A 108 0.65 -3.55 -22.29
C ASN A 108 1.49 -2.97 -21.16
N ASP A 109 1.49 -3.61 -19.99
CA ASP A 109 2.31 -3.20 -18.85
C ASP A 109 3.81 -3.25 -19.17
N ARG A 110 4.27 -4.35 -19.79
CA ARG A 110 5.67 -4.45 -20.26
C ARG A 110 6.03 -3.33 -21.24
N LYS A 111 5.18 -3.08 -22.24
CA LYS A 111 5.41 -1.98 -23.20
C LYS A 111 5.48 -0.62 -22.52
N ALA A 112 4.64 -0.36 -21.53
CA ALA A 112 4.65 0.89 -20.79
C ALA A 112 5.93 1.03 -19.94
N ILE A 113 6.37 -0.04 -19.27
CA ILE A 113 7.62 -0.05 -18.50
C ILE A 113 8.81 0.20 -19.41
N GLU A 114 8.89 -0.47 -20.56
CA GLU A 114 9.94 -0.28 -21.56
C GLU A 114 9.97 1.17 -22.08
N LYS A 115 8.80 1.71 -22.44
CA LYS A 115 8.67 3.10 -22.89
C LYS A 115 9.08 4.09 -21.82
N MET A 116 8.62 3.89 -20.58
CA MET A 116 8.98 4.75 -19.45
C MET A 116 10.49 4.76 -19.21
N LYS A 117 11.14 3.59 -19.34
CA LYS A 117 12.59 3.48 -19.23
C LYS A 117 13.29 4.25 -20.35
N GLN A 118 12.90 4.05 -21.61
CA GLN A 118 13.47 4.76 -22.76
C GLN A 118 13.34 6.28 -22.60
N GLU A 119 12.12 6.77 -22.30
CA GLU A 119 11.87 8.20 -22.07
C GLU A 119 12.67 8.76 -20.88
N TYR A 120 12.90 7.94 -19.84
CA TYR A 120 13.72 8.35 -18.71
C TYR A 120 15.20 8.42 -19.08
N ASP A 121 15.72 7.41 -19.76
CA ASP A 121 17.11 7.30 -20.17
C ASP A 121 17.48 8.43 -21.15
N GLU A 122 16.58 8.76 -22.09
CA GLU A 122 16.72 9.89 -23.00
C GLU A 122 16.75 11.24 -22.26
N ARG A 123 15.80 11.46 -21.34
CA ARG A 123 15.74 12.71 -20.54
C ARG A 123 16.96 12.88 -19.65
N MET A 124 17.44 11.80 -19.05
CA MET A 124 18.60 11.81 -18.16
C MET A 124 19.94 11.69 -18.91
N ARG A 125 19.92 11.53 -20.24
CA ARG A 125 21.10 11.31 -21.09
C ARG A 125 21.99 10.19 -20.54
N VAL A 126 21.36 9.10 -20.12
CA VAL A 126 22.05 7.96 -19.51
C VAL A 126 23.02 7.38 -20.51
N ARG A 127 24.26 7.16 -20.07
CA ARG A 127 25.29 6.46 -20.84
C ARG A 127 25.48 5.08 -20.24
N GLU A 128 25.51 4.06 -21.09
CA GLU A 128 25.83 2.71 -20.64
C GLU A 128 27.26 2.66 -20.12
N PRO A 129 27.48 2.31 -18.84
CA PRO A 129 28.81 2.23 -18.29
C PRO A 129 29.50 0.97 -18.81
N LYS A 130 30.75 1.10 -19.28
CA LYS A 130 31.61 -0.03 -19.64
C LYS A 130 32.19 -0.64 -18.37
N ILE A 131 31.40 -1.45 -17.67
CA ILE A 131 31.83 -2.16 -16.45
C ILE A 131 32.36 -3.53 -16.87
N GLU A 132 33.63 -3.78 -16.60
CA GLU A 132 34.32 -5.06 -16.84
C GLU A 132 34.71 -5.69 -15.49
N VAL A 133 34.90 -7.01 -15.48
CA VAL A 133 35.35 -7.75 -14.28
C VAL A 133 36.76 -7.30 -13.92
N GLY A 134 36.99 -6.97 -12.64
CA GLY A 134 38.27 -6.46 -12.13
C GLY A 134 38.37 -4.93 -12.07
N VAL A 135 37.35 -4.19 -12.50
CA VAL A 135 37.32 -2.72 -12.40
C VAL A 135 36.90 -2.29 -10.99
N ARG A 136 37.54 -1.23 -10.47
CA ARG A 136 37.11 -0.58 -9.22
C ARG A 136 35.88 0.27 -9.46
N VAL A 137 34.82 0.02 -8.71
CA VAL A 137 33.58 0.80 -8.78
C VAL A 137 33.32 1.54 -7.47
N LEU A 138 32.71 2.72 -7.58
CA LEU A 138 32.25 3.51 -6.45
C LEU A 138 30.82 3.05 -6.08
N VAL A 139 30.65 2.57 -4.85
CA VAL A 139 29.35 2.14 -4.35
C VAL A 139 28.79 3.18 -3.39
N LYS A 140 27.53 3.59 -3.62
CA LYS A 140 26.82 4.53 -2.75
C LYS A 140 26.39 3.83 -1.46
N THR A 141 26.82 4.35 -0.31
CA THR A 141 26.48 3.78 0.99
C THR A 141 25.09 4.24 1.45
N LYS A 142 24.28 3.35 2.04
CA LYS A 142 22.85 3.60 2.32
C LYS A 142 22.57 4.58 3.47
N GLN A 143 23.40 4.61 4.50
CA GLN A 143 23.31 5.57 5.60
C GLN A 143 24.69 5.82 6.19
N LYS A 144 25.02 7.10 6.39
CA LYS A 144 26.31 7.55 6.92
C LYS A 144 26.10 8.74 7.84
N LYS A 145 26.89 8.82 8.92
CA LYS A 145 26.97 10.06 9.72
C LYS A 145 27.65 11.12 8.85
N LYS A 146 27.45 12.39 9.16
CA LYS A 146 27.94 13.52 8.34
C LYS A 146 29.46 13.47 8.06
N SER A 147 30.23 12.83 8.94
CA SER A 147 31.69 12.65 8.84
C SER A 147 32.13 11.52 7.92
N ASP A 148 31.25 10.58 7.58
CA ASP A 148 31.66 9.37 6.88
C ASP A 148 31.69 9.62 5.36
N PRO A 149 32.67 9.04 4.64
CA PRO A 149 32.84 9.27 3.19
C PRO A 149 31.64 8.76 2.41
N THR A 150 31.08 9.52 1.48
CA THR A 150 29.79 9.18 0.85
C THR A 150 29.81 7.92 -0.04
N GLN A 151 31.00 7.47 -0.45
CA GLN A 151 31.23 6.37 -1.39
C GLN A 151 32.40 5.50 -0.93
N GLU A 152 32.36 4.22 -1.25
CA GLU A 152 33.42 3.24 -0.98
C GLU A 152 33.86 2.56 -2.28
N TYR A 153 35.13 2.19 -2.35
CA TYR A 153 35.68 1.44 -3.48
C TYR A 153 35.53 -0.06 -3.21
N ILE A 154 34.95 -0.77 -4.17
CA ILE A 154 34.87 -2.23 -4.15
C ILE A 154 35.40 -2.74 -5.50
N ASN A 155 36.13 -3.85 -5.48
CA ASN A 155 36.53 -4.54 -6.71
C ASN A 155 35.35 -5.40 -7.19
N PHE A 156 34.97 -5.22 -8.45
CA PHE A 156 33.87 -5.96 -9.07
C PHE A 156 34.35 -7.27 -9.72
#